data_AF-A0A4S0JGD9-F1
#
_entry.id   AF-A0A4S0JGD9-F1
#
_cell.length_a   1.000
_cell.length_b   1.000
_cell.length_c   1.000
_cell.angle_alpha   90.00
_cell.angle_beta   90.00
_cell.angle_gamma   90.00
#
_symmetry.space_group_name_H-M   'P 1'
#
loop_
_entity.id
_entity.type
_entity.pdbx_description
1 polymer ?
#
loop_
_entity_poly.entity_id
_entity_poly.type
_entity_poly.pdbx_seq_one_letter_code
_entity_poly.pdbx_strand_id
1 'polypeptide(L)'
;DVEARRWPDWIAATSMRMDLLPDFIEPGDVTGTLTAAAAALFGLPRDVVVVAGTTDGCASFLATGATAAGDGVTALGSSLTIKILSDRPISAPRFGIYTHR
;
A
#
# COMPACT_ATOMS: atom_id res chain seq x y z
N ASP A 1 -9.45 -6.02 5.31
CA ASP A 1 -8.86 -7.37 5.37
C ASP A 1 -7.96 -7.49 4.17
N VAL A 2 -6.65 -7.60 4.42
CA VAL A 2 -5.64 -7.65 3.35
C VAL A 2 -5.64 -8.98 2.60
N GLU A 3 -6.13 -10.06 3.21
CA GLU A 3 -6.26 -11.36 2.55
C GLU A 3 -7.52 -11.40 1.70
N ALA A 4 -8.66 -11.00 2.28
CA ALA A 4 -9.95 -11.01 1.59
C ALA A 4 -10.19 -9.80 0.68
N ARG A 5 -9.26 -8.83 0.62
CA ARG A 5 -9.32 -7.60 -0.19
C ARG A 5 -10.65 -6.85 -0.07
N ARG A 6 -11.20 -6.82 1.14
CA ARG A 6 -12.48 -6.16 1.47
C ARG A 6 -12.43 -5.47 2.82
N TRP A 7 -13.30 -4.50 3.03
CA TRP A 7 -13.52 -3.95 4.35
C TRP A 7 -14.13 -5.04 5.27
N PRO A 8 -13.56 -5.30 6.46
CA PRO A 8 -14.09 -6.30 7.38
C PRO A 8 -15.52 -5.99 7.83
N ASP A 9 -16.33 -7.03 8.04
CA ASP A 9 -17.74 -6.90 8.39
C ASP A 9 -17.95 -6.15 9.72
N TRP A 10 -16.98 -6.21 10.65
CA TRP A 10 -17.04 -5.46 11.91
C TRP A 10 -17.00 -3.95 11.71
N ILE A 11 -16.43 -3.43 10.61
CA ILE A 11 -16.45 -1.99 10.33
C ILE A 11 -17.88 -1.51 10.09
N ALA A 12 -18.69 -2.29 9.38
CA ALA A 12 -20.11 -1.98 9.17
C ALA A 12 -20.87 -1.94 10.51
N ALA A 13 -20.49 -2.78 11.48
CA ALA A 13 -21.08 -2.79 12.82
C ALA A 13 -20.78 -1.51 13.65
N THR A 14 -19.84 -0.66 13.21
CA THR A 14 -19.52 0.62 13.87
C THR A 14 -20.46 1.78 13.48
N SER A 15 -21.53 1.50 12.71
CA SER A 15 -22.39 2.53 12.07
C SER A 15 -21.68 3.40 11.03
N MET A 16 -20.50 2.95 10.57
CA MET A 16 -19.79 3.60 9.47
C MET A 16 -20.57 3.47 8.17
N ARG A 17 -20.57 4.55 7.38
CA ARG A 17 -21.10 4.55 6.01
C ARG A 17 -20.12 3.84 5.08
N MET A 18 -20.37 2.55 4.86
CA MET A 18 -19.52 1.69 4.04
C MET A 18 -19.41 2.16 2.58
N ASP A 19 -20.42 2.85 2.07
CA ASP A 19 -20.48 3.44 0.73
C ASP A 19 -19.51 4.62 0.52
N LEU A 20 -18.95 5.17 1.60
CA LEU A 20 -17.94 6.23 1.56
C LEU A 20 -16.51 5.68 1.61
N LEU A 21 -16.33 4.40 1.90
CA LEU A 21 -15.01 3.79 1.91
C LEU A 21 -14.56 3.54 0.46
N PRO A 22 -13.29 3.79 0.13
CA PRO A 22 -12.81 3.56 -1.22
C PRO A 22 -12.80 2.07 -1.55
N ASP A 23 -12.92 1.78 -2.83
CA ASP A 23 -12.64 0.45 -3.37
C ASP A 23 -11.18 0.07 -3.16
N PHE A 24 -10.93 -1.23 -3.09
CA PHE A 24 -9.56 -1.75 -3.00
C PHE A 24 -8.91 -1.76 -4.38
N ILE A 25 -7.71 -1.17 -4.49
CA ILE A 25 -6.88 -1.17 -5.69
C ILE A 25 -5.48 -1.64 -5.29
N GLU A 26 -4.87 -2.53 -6.08
CA GLU A 26 -3.54 -3.06 -5.78
C GLU A 26 -2.47 -1.99 -6.05
N PRO A 27 -1.46 -1.82 -5.17
CA PRO A 27 -0.35 -0.92 -5.45
C PRO A 27 0.32 -1.24 -6.80
N GLY A 28 0.49 -0.22 -7.64
CA GLY A 28 1.03 -0.37 -8.99
C GLY A 28 -0.02 -0.59 -10.09
N ASP A 29 -1.28 -0.87 -9.75
CA ASP A 29 -2.36 -0.94 -10.75
C ASP A 29 -2.66 0.44 -11.35
N VAL A 30 -3.00 0.47 -12.64
CA VAL A 30 -3.44 1.69 -13.32
C VAL A 30 -4.85 2.06 -12.83
N THR A 31 -4.99 3.27 -12.27
CA THR A 31 -6.26 3.83 -11.80
C THR A 31 -6.94 4.73 -12.82
N GLY A 32 -6.24 5.11 -13.89
CA GLY A 32 -6.75 5.91 -14.98
C GLY A 32 -5.64 6.65 -15.70
N THR A 33 -6.01 7.72 -16.41
CA THR A 33 -5.05 8.65 -17.03
C THR A 33 -5.21 10.05 -16.45
N LEU A 34 -4.25 10.93 -16.71
CA LEU A 34 -4.35 12.32 -16.30
C LEU A 34 -5.63 12.97 -16.81
N THR A 35 -6.23 13.81 -15.96
CA THR A 35 -7.30 14.71 -16.38
C THR A 35 -6.76 15.73 -17.37
N ALA A 36 -7.62 16.27 -18.24
CA ALA A 36 -7.22 17.31 -19.20
C ALA A 36 -6.56 18.51 -18.50
N ALA A 37 -7.12 18.91 -17.35
CA ALA A 37 -6.62 20.02 -16.56
C ALA A 37 -5.23 19.72 -15.97
N ALA A 38 -5.02 18.53 -15.41
CA ALA A 38 -3.72 18.13 -14.88
C ALA A 38 -2.65 18.02 -15.98
N ALA A 39 -3.00 17.40 -17.12
CA ALA A 39 -2.12 17.31 -18.28
C ALA A 39 -1.67 18.69 -18.78
N ALA A 40 -2.60 19.64 -18.89
CA ALA A 40 -2.29 21.02 -19.29
C ALA A 40 -1.44 21.76 -18.24
N LEU A 41 -1.76 21.60 -16.96
CA LEU A 41 -1.04 22.25 -15.85
C LEU A 41 0.43 21.83 -15.79
N PHE A 42 0.72 20.53 -15.99
CA PHE A 42 2.07 19.98 -15.89
C PHE A 42 2.78 19.84 -17.24
N GLY A 43 2.14 20.19 -18.36
CA GLY A 43 2.71 20.04 -19.71
C GLY A 43 2.94 18.58 -20.11
N LEU A 44 2.11 17.66 -19.61
CA LEU A 44 2.25 16.22 -19.82
C LEU A 44 1.24 15.71 -20.88
N PRO A 45 1.57 14.62 -21.61
CA PRO A 45 0.61 13.94 -22.48
C PRO A 45 -0.63 13.44 -21.72
N ARG A 46 -1.79 13.44 -22.39
CA ARG A 46 -3.07 13.06 -21.78
C ARG A 46 -3.22 11.56 -21.55
N ASP A 47 -2.42 10.76 -22.23
CA ASP A 47 -2.35 9.30 -22.11
C ASP A 47 -1.40 8.83 -21.00
N VAL A 48 -0.76 9.75 -20.27
CA VAL A 48 -0.01 9.43 -19.06
C VAL A 48 -0.94 8.76 -18.05
N VAL A 49 -0.56 7.56 -17.65
CA VAL A 49 -1.29 6.75 -16.67
C VAL A 49 -1.05 7.25 -15.26
N VAL A 50 -2.07 7.14 -14.42
CA VAL A 50 -1.99 7.30 -12.97
C VAL A 50 -2.04 5.90 -12.37
N VAL A 51 -1.12 5.60 -11.46
CA VAL A 51 -1.02 4.29 -10.79
C VAL A 51 -1.36 4.42 -9.32
N ALA A 52 -1.96 3.38 -8.75
CA ALA A 52 -2.20 3.30 -7.32
C ALA A 52 -0.88 3.32 -6.56
N GLY A 53 -0.80 4.21 -5.57
CA GLY A 53 0.37 4.33 -4.71
C GLY A 53 0.45 3.23 -3.67
N THR A 54 1.40 3.40 -2.75
CA THR A 54 1.53 2.59 -1.53
C THR A 54 1.93 3.51 -0.37
N THR A 55 2.09 2.96 0.82
CA THR A 55 2.60 3.72 1.97
C THR A 55 4.10 3.99 1.82
N ASP A 56 4.59 5.05 2.45
CA ASP A 56 6.00 5.45 2.42
C ASP A 56 6.96 4.33 2.88
N GLY A 57 6.60 3.58 3.92
CA GLY A 57 7.38 2.46 4.42
C GLY A 57 7.42 1.27 3.47
N CYS A 58 6.35 1.02 2.69
CA CYS A 58 6.35 0.00 1.65
C CYS A 58 7.16 0.47 0.42
N ALA A 59 6.99 1.72 -0.01
CA ALA A 59 7.78 2.31 -1.09
C ALA A 59 9.29 2.29 -0.78
N SER A 60 9.67 2.63 0.46
CA SER A 60 11.07 2.61 0.91
C SER A 60 11.65 1.19 0.91
N PHE A 61 10.84 0.19 1.29
CA PHE A 61 11.25 -1.21 1.21
C PHE A 61 11.47 -1.65 -0.25
N LEU A 62 10.52 -1.35 -1.15
CA LEU A 62 10.62 -1.67 -2.57
C LEU A 62 11.86 -1.03 -3.22
N ALA A 63 12.20 0.20 -2.83
CA ALA A 63 13.37 0.93 -3.34
C ALA A 63 14.72 0.24 -3.01
N THR A 64 14.76 -0.69 -2.04
CA THR A 64 15.98 -1.43 -1.72
C THR A 64 16.33 -2.54 -2.71
N GLY A 65 15.37 -2.98 -3.53
CA GLY A 65 15.53 -4.13 -4.42
C GLY A 65 15.39 -5.50 -3.73
N ALA A 66 14.99 -5.54 -2.45
CA ALA A 66 14.60 -6.77 -1.78
C ALA A 66 13.42 -7.44 -2.50
N THR A 67 13.61 -8.67 -2.98
CA THR A 67 12.65 -9.36 -3.87
C THR A 67 12.48 -10.84 -3.55
N ALA A 68 13.34 -11.42 -2.71
CA ALA A 68 13.24 -12.82 -2.29
C ALA A 68 12.69 -12.95 -0.87
N ALA A 69 11.90 -13.99 -0.61
CA ALA A 69 11.47 -14.32 0.74
C ALA A 69 12.70 -14.53 1.65
N GLY A 70 12.69 -13.90 2.82
CA GLY A 70 13.83 -13.83 3.73
C GLY A 70 14.67 -12.56 3.60
N ASP A 71 14.55 -11.80 2.50
CA ASP A 71 15.20 -10.51 2.38
C ASP A 71 14.71 -9.56 3.49
N GLY A 72 15.67 -8.99 4.21
CA GLY A 72 15.42 -8.10 5.34
C GLY A 72 16.03 -6.72 5.09
N VAL A 73 15.26 -5.68 5.40
CA VAL A 73 15.70 -4.29 5.36
C VAL A 73 15.58 -3.70 6.76
N THR A 74 16.69 -3.12 7.22
CA THR A 74 16.77 -2.39 8.48
C THR A 74 16.92 -0.91 8.19
N ALA A 75 15.97 -0.11 8.65
CA ALA A 75 16.06 1.35 8.64
C ALA A 75 16.58 1.83 10.00
N LEU A 76 17.79 2.41 9.99
CA LEU A 76 18.46 2.99 11.16
C LEU A 76 18.22 4.50 11.22
N GLY A 77 17.03 4.90 11.66
CA GLY A 77 16.67 6.30 11.87
C GLY A 77 16.63 6.67 13.36
N SER A 78 15.86 7.71 13.70
CA SER A 78 15.53 8.02 15.10
C SER A 78 14.83 6.86 15.81
N SER A 79 14.17 5.99 15.04
CA SER A 79 13.69 4.69 15.46
C SER A 79 14.31 3.60 14.58
N LEU A 80 14.42 2.39 15.15
CA LEU A 80 14.80 1.18 14.43
C LEU A 80 13.54 0.52 13.87
N THR A 81 13.50 0.33 12.55
CA THR A 81 12.45 -0.46 11.88
C THR A 81 13.07 -1.58 11.08
N ILE A 82 12.48 -2.78 11.18
CA ILE A 82 12.86 -3.96 10.40
C ILE A 82 11.66 -4.39 9.58
N LYS A 83 11.88 -4.64 8.28
CA LYS A 83 10.90 -5.23 7.37
C LYS A 83 11.52 -6.47 6.74
N ILE A 84 10.77 -7.56 6.68
CA ILE A 84 11.22 -8.83 6.10
C ILE A 84 10.17 -9.25 5.07
N LEU A 85 10.61 -9.56 3.85
CA LEU A 85 9.75 -10.17 2.86
C LEU A 85 9.49 -11.63 3.26
N SER A 86 8.21 -12.00 3.39
CA SER A 86 7.79 -13.32 3.85
C SER A 86 6.83 -13.93 2.84
N ASP A 87 6.91 -15.25 2.64
CA ASP A 87 6.01 -16.04 1.79
C ASP A 87 4.65 -16.33 2.46
N ARG A 88 4.56 -16.06 3.76
CA ARG A 88 3.36 -16.22 4.58
C ARG A 88 3.14 -15.00 5.48
N PRO A 89 1.88 -14.67 5.79
CA PRO A 89 1.57 -13.59 6.72
C PRO A 89 2.07 -13.92 8.12
N ILE A 90 2.62 -12.92 8.80
CA ILE A 90 3.05 -12.97 10.20
C ILE A 90 2.38 -11.83 10.96
N SER A 91 1.63 -12.18 12.00
CA SER A 91 1.03 -11.21 12.92
C SER A 91 1.29 -11.64 14.35
N ALA A 92 1.83 -10.74 15.15
CA ALA A 92 1.97 -10.92 16.59
C ALA A 92 1.68 -9.58 17.29
N PRO A 93 0.39 -9.27 17.54
CA PRO A 93 -0.03 -7.97 18.06
C PRO A 93 0.63 -7.58 19.38
N ARG A 94 0.94 -8.58 20.24
CA ARG A 94 1.67 -8.38 21.50
C ARG A 94 3.07 -7.76 21.32
N PHE A 95 3.65 -7.91 20.13
CA PHE A 95 4.96 -7.37 19.76
C PHE A 95 4.85 -6.25 18.71
N GLY A 96 3.63 -5.86 18.32
CA GLY A 96 3.41 -4.89 17.24
C GLY A 96 3.86 -5.40 15.86
N ILE A 97 3.98 -6.72 15.65
CA ILE A 97 4.35 -7.30 14.36
C ILE A 97 3.10 -7.46 13.50
N TYR A 98 3.14 -6.93 12.28
CA TYR A 98 2.04 -6.96 11.32
C TYR A 98 2.56 -7.19 9.89
N THR A 99 1.65 -7.54 8.98
CA THR A 99 1.94 -7.83 7.57
C THR A 99 1.23 -6.82 6.67
N HIS A 100 1.91 -6.38 5.62
CA HIS A 100 1.31 -5.74 4.45
C HIS A 100 1.28 -6.75 3.29
N ARG A 101 0.38 -6.52 2.33
CA ARG A 101 0.33 -7.24 1.06
C ARG A 101 0.23 -6.24 -0.07
#